data_AF-A0A1Y3EK73-F1
#
_entry.id   AF-A0A1Y3EK73-F1
#
_cell.length_a   1.000
_cell.length_b   1.000
_cell.length_c   1.000
_cell.angle_alpha   90.00
_cell.angle_beta   90.00
_cell.angle_gamma   90.00
#
_symmetry.space_group_name_H-M   'P 1'
#
loop_
_entity.id
_entity.type
_entity.pdbx_description
1 polymer ?
#
loop_
_entity_poly.entity_id
_entity_poly.type
_entity_poly.pdbx_seq_one_letter_code
_entity_poly.pdbx_strand_id
1 'polypeptide(L)'
;AYFFQDYIARFGHGSAKLARQAQSKEKVLNKMVAGGLTEKVVQEKVKQFYFFDPGYIPPPVIMVQHISFRYGPDQPWIYRNFECGIDLNTRIALVGPNGAGKSTFLKLIGGELMPTDGLIRRHSHVKIGRYHQHLHELLDLNLSALEYMLKAYPEVVEKEEMRKIIGRYGLTGRQQTCPMKQLSDGQRCRVSFAWLAWQRPHLLLLDEPTNHLDMESIDALAEAINEFGGGMLLVSHDFRLVSQVAEEIWLCDKGTITKLDGDIFLYKEHLKKQIEKEKRKKIEASKG
;
A
#
# COMPACT_ATOMS: atom_id res chain seq x y z
N ALA A 1 -7.53 -33.73 1.69
CA ALA A 1 -7.74 -33.20 3.05
C ALA A 1 -8.75 -32.04 3.08
N TYR A 2 -8.53 -30.97 2.31
CA TYR A 2 -9.39 -29.77 2.29
C TYR A 2 -10.89 -30.02 2.07
N PHE A 3 -11.26 -30.84 1.07
CA PHE A 3 -12.67 -31.19 0.82
C PHE A 3 -13.38 -31.88 2.00
N PHE A 4 -12.64 -32.63 2.83
CA PHE A 4 -13.21 -33.30 3.99
C PHE A 4 -13.37 -32.33 5.17
N GLN A 5 -12.43 -31.41 5.38
CA GLN A 5 -12.50 -30.41 6.43
C GLN A 5 -13.62 -29.39 6.19
N ASP A 6 -13.77 -28.90 4.96
CA ASP A 6 -14.84 -27.95 4.60
C ASP A 6 -16.24 -28.58 4.73
N TYR A 7 -16.36 -29.87 4.40
CA TYR A 7 -17.59 -30.63 4.57
C TYR A 7 -17.93 -30.89 6.06
N ILE A 8 -16.94 -31.17 6.91
CA ILE A 8 -17.15 -31.34 8.36
C ILE A 8 -17.56 -30.01 8.99
N ALA A 9 -16.91 -28.91 8.63
CA ALA A 9 -17.23 -27.58 9.15
C ALA A 9 -18.65 -27.12 8.76
N ARG A 10 -19.10 -27.43 7.53
CA ARG A 10 -20.44 -27.05 7.04
C ARG A 10 -21.58 -27.94 7.55
N PHE A 11 -21.34 -29.24 7.76
CA PHE A 11 -22.42 -30.21 8.01
C PHE A 11 -22.35 -30.92 9.36
N GLY A 12 -21.33 -30.64 10.18
CA GLY A 12 -21.14 -31.23 11.51
C GLY A 12 -22.23 -30.91 12.53
N HIS A 13 -22.95 -29.80 12.34
CA HIS A 13 -24.06 -29.35 13.19
C HIS A 13 -25.44 -29.49 12.51
N GLY A 14 -25.51 -30.17 11.36
CA GLY A 14 -26.75 -30.41 10.63
C GLY A 14 -27.61 -31.56 11.21
N SER A 15 -28.60 -32.02 10.45
CA SER A 15 -29.50 -33.12 10.87
C SER A 15 -28.72 -34.39 11.31
N ALA A 16 -29.30 -35.22 12.17
CA ALA A 16 -28.63 -36.38 12.77
C ALA A 16 -27.96 -37.34 11.74
N LYS A 17 -28.49 -37.38 10.51
CA LYS A 17 -27.93 -38.16 9.39
C LYS A 17 -26.65 -37.51 8.81
N LEU A 18 -26.61 -36.18 8.69
CA LEU A 18 -25.46 -35.41 8.22
C LEU A 18 -24.33 -35.36 9.25
N ALA A 19 -24.66 -35.22 10.54
CA ALA A 19 -23.69 -35.26 11.64
C ALA A 19 -22.95 -36.61 11.69
N ARG A 20 -23.66 -37.74 11.50
CA ARG A 20 -23.02 -39.08 11.39
C ARG A 20 -22.09 -39.20 10.17
N GLN A 21 -22.44 -38.60 9.03
CA GLN A 21 -21.57 -38.61 7.84
C GLN A 21 -20.31 -37.75 8.04
N ALA A 22 -20.43 -36.60 8.73
CA ALA A 22 -19.28 -35.77 9.07
C ALA A 22 -18.31 -36.50 10.02
N GLN A 23 -18.81 -37.16 11.06
CA GLN A 23 -17.99 -37.95 11.99
C GLN A 23 -17.28 -39.14 11.32
N SER A 24 -17.92 -39.79 10.34
CA SER A 24 -17.28 -40.87 9.57
C SER A 24 -16.12 -40.34 8.73
N LYS A 25 -16.32 -39.20 8.06
CA LYS A 25 -15.28 -38.51 7.27
C LYS A 25 -14.13 -37.99 8.14
N GLU A 26 -14.42 -37.56 9.36
CA GLU A 26 -13.43 -37.15 10.36
C GLU A 26 -12.53 -38.30 10.80
N LYS A 27 -13.09 -39.49 11.04
CA LYS A 27 -12.31 -40.71 11.35
C LYS A 27 -11.40 -41.13 10.18
N VAL A 28 -11.87 -41.00 8.95
CA VAL A 28 -11.07 -41.29 7.74
C VAL A 28 -9.92 -40.28 7.62
N LEU A 29 -10.19 -39.00 7.84
CA LEU A 29 -9.17 -37.95 7.84
C LEU A 29 -8.12 -38.17 8.94
N ASN A 30 -8.54 -38.53 10.15
CA ASN A 30 -7.63 -38.83 11.25
C ASN A 30 -6.75 -40.05 10.97
N LYS A 31 -7.28 -41.09 10.30
CA LYS A 31 -6.46 -42.22 9.81
C LYS A 31 -5.46 -41.81 8.73
N MET A 32 -5.83 -40.91 7.83
CA MET A 32 -4.92 -40.39 6.79
C MET A 32 -3.77 -39.56 7.39
N VAL A 33 -4.06 -38.76 8.43
CA VAL A 33 -3.05 -37.98 9.17
C VAL A 33 -2.13 -38.89 9.98
N ALA A 34 -2.67 -39.92 10.64
CA ALA A 34 -1.88 -40.88 11.41
C ALA A 34 -0.98 -41.78 10.54
N GLY A 35 -1.33 -41.99 9.27
CA GLY A 35 -0.55 -42.77 8.30
C GLY A 35 0.59 -41.99 7.60
N GLY A 36 0.85 -40.74 7.97
CA GLY A 36 1.93 -39.93 7.40
C GLY A 36 1.74 -39.49 5.94
N LEU A 37 0.57 -39.74 5.34
CA LEU A 37 0.26 -39.41 3.94
C LEU A 37 -0.18 -37.96 3.73
N THR A 38 -0.24 -37.16 4.80
CA THR A 38 -0.45 -35.72 4.74
C THR A 38 0.38 -35.08 5.85
N GLU A 39 1.39 -34.30 5.49
CA GLU A 39 2.01 -33.37 6.44
C GLU A 39 0.91 -32.44 6.98
N LYS A 40 0.92 -32.19 8.30
CA LYS A 40 0.15 -31.07 8.85
C LYS A 40 0.56 -29.85 8.04
N VAL A 41 -0.35 -29.33 7.23
CA VAL A 41 -0.22 -28.00 6.64
C VAL A 41 -0.14 -27.06 7.84
N VAL A 42 1.09 -26.76 8.27
CA VAL A 42 1.35 -25.60 9.10
C VAL A 42 0.85 -24.47 8.22
N GLN A 43 -0.30 -23.90 8.56
CA GLN A 43 -0.65 -22.59 8.03
C GLN A 43 0.52 -21.70 8.43
N GLU A 44 1.43 -21.41 7.49
CA GLU A 44 2.41 -20.35 7.67
C GLU A 44 1.59 -19.13 8.11
N LYS A 45 1.75 -18.71 9.38
CA LYS A 45 1.03 -17.57 9.92
C LYS A 45 1.19 -16.42 8.92
N VAL A 46 0.06 -15.89 8.48
CA VAL A 46 -0.05 -14.85 7.45
C VAL A 46 0.95 -13.73 7.78
N LYS A 47 1.79 -13.43 6.78
CA LYS A 47 2.89 -12.46 6.85
C LYS A 47 2.30 -11.06 6.88
N GLN A 48 2.40 -10.37 8.01
CA GLN A 48 1.80 -9.05 8.22
C GLN A 48 2.78 -7.94 7.86
N PHE A 49 2.39 -7.07 6.93
CA PHE A 49 3.02 -5.75 6.82
C PHE A 49 2.94 -5.06 8.20
N TYR A 50 3.93 -4.24 8.54
CA TYR A 50 3.94 -3.58 9.85
C TYR A 50 4.72 -2.28 9.83
N PHE A 51 4.08 -1.16 10.14
CA PHE A 51 4.77 0.10 10.34
C PHE A 51 4.96 0.34 11.84
N PHE A 52 6.17 0.76 12.23
CA PHE A 52 6.45 1.10 13.62
C PHE A 52 5.64 2.32 14.06
N ASP A 53 5.32 2.40 15.35
CA ASP A 53 4.75 3.60 15.95
C ASP A 53 5.71 4.79 15.71
N PRO A 54 5.27 5.84 14.99
CA PRO A 54 6.11 6.99 14.72
C PRO A 54 6.30 7.91 15.92
N GLY A 55 5.51 7.75 16.98
CA GLY A 55 5.45 8.73 18.06
C GLY A 55 4.71 10.01 17.66
N TYR A 56 4.87 11.06 18.47
CA TYR A 56 4.10 12.29 18.34
C TYR A 56 4.90 13.43 17.69
N ILE A 57 4.26 14.13 16.74
CA ILE A 57 4.71 15.41 16.19
C ILE A 57 3.55 16.41 16.34
N PRO A 58 3.78 17.60 16.91
CA PRO A 58 2.74 18.60 17.04
C PRO A 58 2.31 19.15 15.66
N PRO A 59 1.00 19.40 15.47
CA PRO A 59 0.52 20.04 14.24
C PRO A 59 0.95 21.52 14.18
N PRO A 60 1.08 22.11 12.97
CA PRO A 60 0.95 21.45 11.66
C PRO A 60 2.19 20.65 11.28
N VAL A 61 2.02 19.41 10.80
CA VAL A 61 3.17 18.58 10.39
C VAL A 61 3.75 19.04 9.06
N ILE A 62 2.87 19.25 8.07
CA ILE A 62 3.21 19.89 6.79
C ILE A 62 2.16 20.94 6.48
N MET A 63 2.64 22.14 6.14
CA MET A 63 1.81 23.27 5.73
C MET A 63 2.23 23.73 4.33
N VAL A 64 1.29 23.71 3.41
CA VAL A 64 1.43 24.14 2.01
C VAL A 64 0.71 25.48 1.84
N GLN A 65 1.45 26.52 1.43
CA GLN A 65 0.94 27.88 1.32
C GLN A 65 1.18 28.45 -0.08
N HIS A 66 0.10 28.89 -0.72
CA HIS A 66 0.04 29.52 -2.04
C HIS A 66 0.93 28.86 -3.12
N ILE A 67 0.97 27.53 -3.18
CA ILE A 67 1.93 26.86 -4.06
C ILE A 67 1.48 26.88 -5.51
N SER A 68 2.43 27.23 -6.37
CA SER A 68 2.37 27.01 -7.80
C SER A 68 3.57 26.19 -8.26
N PHE A 69 3.35 25.25 -9.18
CA PHE A 69 4.42 24.38 -9.67
C PHE A 69 4.29 24.05 -11.16
N ARG A 70 5.43 24.08 -11.84
CA ARG A 70 5.66 23.56 -13.19
C ARG A 70 7.08 22.98 -13.26
N TYR A 71 7.28 21.94 -14.06
CA TYR A 71 8.58 21.29 -14.20
C TYR A 71 9.62 22.13 -14.96
N GLY A 72 9.17 23.08 -15.78
CA GLY A 72 10.05 24.00 -16.51
C GLY A 72 9.35 25.29 -16.91
N PRO A 73 10.10 26.32 -17.33
CA PRO A 73 9.56 27.64 -17.66
C PRO A 73 8.51 27.62 -18.77
N ASP A 74 8.65 26.73 -19.74
CA ASP A 74 7.75 26.61 -20.90
C ASP A 74 6.72 25.48 -20.74
N GLN A 75 6.75 24.78 -19.61
CA GLN A 75 5.82 23.69 -19.34
C GLN A 75 4.53 24.22 -18.70
N PRO A 76 3.38 23.56 -18.95
CA PRO A 76 2.13 23.94 -18.33
C PRO A 76 2.22 23.84 -16.81
N TRP A 77 1.48 24.72 -16.14
CA TRP A 77 1.31 24.68 -14.69
C TRP A 77 0.61 23.39 -14.27
N ILE A 78 1.23 22.64 -13.37
CA ILE A 78 0.64 21.48 -12.71
C ILE A 78 -0.22 21.94 -11.53
N TYR A 79 0.25 22.95 -10.79
CA TYR A 79 -0.48 23.57 -9.68
C TYR A 79 -0.46 25.09 -9.79
N ARG A 80 -1.55 25.73 -9.41
CA ARG A 80 -1.67 27.19 -9.28
C ARG A 80 -2.34 27.56 -7.97
N ASN A 81 -1.62 28.31 -7.13
CA ASN A 81 -2.10 28.90 -5.88
C ASN A 81 -2.94 27.93 -5.03
N PHE A 82 -2.35 26.78 -4.69
CA PHE A 82 -2.99 25.75 -3.88
C PHE A 82 -2.43 25.73 -2.45
N GLU A 83 -3.30 25.43 -1.47
CA GLU A 83 -2.99 25.39 -0.05
C GLU A 83 -3.58 24.15 0.61
N CYS A 84 -2.84 23.56 1.55
CA CYS A 84 -3.35 22.51 2.42
C CYS A 84 -2.51 22.32 3.69
N GLY A 85 -3.11 21.67 4.68
CA GLY A 85 -2.41 21.13 5.86
C GLY A 85 -2.44 19.61 5.83
N ILE A 86 -1.36 18.99 6.30
CA ILE A 86 -1.27 17.54 6.53
C ILE A 86 -0.73 17.35 7.94
N ASP A 87 -1.42 16.53 8.72
CA ASP A 87 -1.10 16.19 10.11
C ASP A 87 -0.94 14.68 10.29
N LEU A 88 -0.52 14.23 11.50
CA LEU A 88 -0.31 12.80 11.75
C LEU A 88 -1.60 11.97 11.80
N ASN A 89 -2.76 12.59 12.01
CA ASN A 89 -4.05 11.91 11.92
C ASN A 89 -4.62 11.90 10.49
N THR A 90 -3.94 12.53 9.53
CA THR A 90 -4.46 12.70 8.18
C THR A 90 -4.38 11.38 7.40
N ARG A 91 -5.52 10.94 6.85
CA ARG A 91 -5.66 9.73 6.02
C ARG A 91 -6.26 10.08 4.66
N ILE A 92 -5.41 10.53 3.74
CA ILE A 92 -5.87 11.03 2.44
C ILE A 92 -5.65 9.98 1.35
N ALA A 93 -6.65 9.75 0.51
CA ALA A 93 -6.47 9.20 -0.81
C ALA A 93 -6.57 10.30 -1.88
N LEU A 94 -5.55 10.39 -2.73
CA LEU A 94 -5.47 11.34 -3.82
C LEU A 94 -5.91 10.66 -5.12
N VAL A 95 -6.99 11.15 -5.70
CA VAL A 95 -7.60 10.64 -6.94
C VAL A 95 -7.58 11.70 -8.03
N GLY A 96 -7.74 11.29 -9.28
CA GLY A 96 -7.72 12.19 -10.42
C GLY A 96 -7.16 11.53 -11.70
N PRO A 97 -7.32 12.18 -12.86
CA PRO A 97 -6.87 11.61 -14.12
C PRO A 97 -5.35 11.38 -14.17
N ASN A 98 -4.91 10.55 -15.11
CA ASN A 98 -3.47 10.35 -15.35
C ASN A 98 -2.86 11.65 -15.87
N GLY A 99 -1.70 12.02 -15.33
CA GLY A 99 -1.05 13.29 -15.63
C GLY A 99 -1.60 14.51 -14.87
N ALA A 100 -2.59 14.34 -13.98
CA ALA A 100 -3.14 15.45 -13.20
C ALA A 100 -2.17 16.05 -12.16
N GLY A 101 -1.07 15.35 -11.85
CA GLY A 101 -0.05 15.80 -10.90
C GLY A 101 0.06 14.98 -9.62
N LYS A 102 -0.72 13.91 -9.42
CA LYS A 102 -0.73 13.11 -8.17
C LYS A 102 0.66 12.76 -7.63
N SER A 103 1.50 12.12 -8.44
CA SER A 103 2.87 11.77 -8.06
C SER A 103 3.76 13.01 -7.87
N THR A 104 3.49 14.10 -8.59
CA THR A 104 4.15 15.41 -8.42
C THR A 104 3.83 16.00 -7.05
N PHE A 105 2.57 15.90 -6.59
CA PHE A 105 2.20 16.32 -5.24
C PHE A 105 2.98 15.54 -4.18
N LEU A 106 3.05 14.21 -4.30
CA LEU A 106 3.85 13.40 -3.37
C LEU A 106 5.34 13.81 -3.39
N LYS A 107 5.91 14.14 -4.56
CA LYS A 107 7.30 14.63 -4.68
C LYS A 107 7.49 15.99 -4.02
N LEU A 108 6.53 16.90 -4.18
CA LEU A 108 6.53 18.19 -3.50
C LEU A 108 6.45 17.99 -1.99
N ILE A 109 5.52 17.19 -1.49
CA ILE A 109 5.38 16.91 -0.04
C ILE A 109 6.64 16.22 0.51
N GLY A 110 7.19 15.24 -0.20
CA GLY A 110 8.42 14.53 0.18
C GLY A 110 9.70 15.38 0.10
N GLY A 111 9.66 16.55 -0.55
CA GLY A 111 10.82 17.43 -0.68
C GLY A 111 11.76 17.09 -1.84
N GLU A 112 11.38 16.14 -2.70
CA GLU A 112 12.11 15.81 -3.93
C GLU A 112 11.98 16.91 -5.00
N LEU A 113 10.90 17.68 -4.94
CA LEU A 113 10.66 18.84 -5.79
C LEU A 113 10.48 20.09 -4.94
N MET A 114 10.97 21.22 -5.45
CA MET A 114 10.71 22.54 -4.90
C MET A 114 9.57 23.20 -5.66
N PRO A 115 8.67 23.92 -4.98
CA PRO A 115 7.65 24.70 -5.66
C PRO A 115 8.28 25.80 -6.51
N THR A 116 7.61 26.18 -7.60
CA THR A 116 8.04 27.32 -8.43
C THR A 116 7.74 28.64 -7.72
N ASP A 117 6.62 28.68 -7.00
CA ASP A 117 6.19 29.80 -6.16
C ASP A 117 5.43 29.27 -4.93
N GLY A 118 5.38 30.04 -3.85
CA GLY A 118 4.82 29.64 -2.57
C GLY A 118 5.79 28.86 -1.66
N LEU A 119 5.28 28.26 -0.58
CA LEU A 119 6.09 27.66 0.48
C LEU A 119 5.51 26.32 1.00
N ILE A 120 6.37 25.30 1.12
CA ILE A 120 6.07 24.08 1.90
C ILE A 120 6.89 24.13 3.19
N ARG A 121 6.22 24.30 4.32
CA ARG A 121 6.82 24.18 5.65
C ARG A 121 6.60 22.77 6.17
N ARG A 122 7.66 22.14 6.65
CA ARG A 122 7.63 20.83 7.30
C ARG A 122 8.14 20.98 8.71
N HIS A 123 7.56 20.23 9.64
CA HIS A 123 8.11 20.13 10.98
C HIS A 123 9.54 19.57 10.92
N SER A 124 10.49 20.12 11.70
CA SER A 124 11.93 19.79 11.59
C SER A 124 12.27 18.32 11.86
N HIS A 125 11.45 17.65 12.68
CA HIS A 125 11.65 16.25 13.06
C HIS A 125 10.78 15.27 12.27
N VAL A 126 9.98 15.74 11.30
CA VAL A 126 9.16 14.82 10.50
C VAL A 126 10.05 13.92 9.65
N LYS A 127 9.74 12.62 9.69
CA LYS A 127 10.32 11.62 8.79
C LYS A 127 9.24 11.21 7.82
N ILE A 128 9.52 11.34 6.54
CA ILE A 128 8.57 11.01 5.49
C ILE A 128 9.10 9.76 4.80
N GLY A 129 8.31 8.69 4.84
CA GLY A 129 8.58 7.46 4.13
C GLY A 129 7.80 7.46 2.83
N ARG A 130 8.49 7.36 1.69
CA ARG A 130 7.84 7.28 0.39
C ARG A 130 7.98 5.88 -0.21
N TYR A 131 6.85 5.31 -0.62
CA TYR A 131 6.78 4.20 -1.56
C TYR A 131 6.39 4.73 -2.94
N HIS A 132 7.16 4.42 -3.97
CA HIS A 132 6.75 4.68 -5.35
C HIS A 132 6.76 3.40 -6.17
N GLN A 133 5.96 3.35 -7.24
CA GLN A 133 5.77 2.16 -8.08
C GLN A 133 7.08 1.45 -8.47
N HIS A 134 8.10 2.21 -8.88
CA HIS A 134 9.41 1.68 -9.28
C HIS A 134 10.44 1.51 -8.15
N LEU A 135 10.05 1.62 -6.87
CA LEU A 135 11.02 1.61 -5.75
C LEU A 135 11.80 0.28 -5.71
N HIS A 136 11.13 -0.81 -6.01
CA HIS A 136 11.72 -2.15 -6.07
C HIS A 136 12.74 -2.32 -7.21
N GLU A 137 12.72 -1.44 -8.23
CA GLU A 137 13.68 -1.44 -9.34
C GLU A 137 14.98 -0.70 -8.96
N LEU A 138 14.94 0.15 -7.93
CA LEU A 138 16.12 0.85 -7.40
C LEU A 138 16.97 -0.04 -6.47
N LEU A 139 16.50 -1.26 -6.17
CA LEU A 139 17.23 -2.23 -5.37
C LEU A 139 18.46 -2.74 -6.12
N ASP A 140 19.58 -2.87 -5.40
CA ASP A 140 20.78 -3.51 -5.96
C ASP A 140 20.55 -5.02 -6.11
N LEU A 141 20.16 -5.45 -7.32
CA LEU A 141 19.75 -6.83 -7.61
C LEU A 141 20.87 -7.86 -7.41
N ASN A 142 22.12 -7.43 -7.26
CA ASN A 142 23.25 -8.32 -6.97
C ASN A 142 23.36 -8.67 -5.48
N LEU A 143 22.85 -7.81 -4.60
CA LEU A 143 22.82 -8.06 -3.17
C LEU A 143 21.61 -8.94 -2.81
N SER A 144 21.73 -9.69 -1.73
CA SER A 144 20.58 -10.28 -1.06
C SER A 144 19.78 -9.23 -0.28
N ALA A 145 18.52 -9.53 0.05
CA ALA A 145 17.69 -8.61 0.84
C ALA A 145 18.33 -8.28 2.20
N LEU A 146 18.99 -9.26 2.82
CA LEU A 146 19.67 -9.09 4.10
C LEU A 146 20.91 -8.21 3.97
N GLU A 147 21.73 -8.41 2.95
CA GLU A 147 22.90 -7.57 2.67
C GLU A 147 22.49 -6.13 2.32
N TYR A 148 21.43 -5.97 1.54
CA TYR A 148 20.88 -4.67 1.21
C TYR A 148 20.45 -3.90 2.47
N MET A 149 19.68 -4.53 3.36
CA MET A 149 19.24 -3.90 4.61
C MET A 149 20.41 -3.56 5.54
N LEU A 150 21.39 -4.46 5.71
CA LEU A 150 22.57 -4.20 6.53
C LEU A 150 23.46 -3.09 5.94
N LYS A 151 23.54 -2.98 4.61
CA LYS A 151 24.25 -1.91 3.93
C LYS A 151 23.52 -0.57 4.07
N ALA A 152 22.19 -0.57 4.04
CA ALA A 152 21.38 0.62 4.22
C ALA A 152 21.39 1.13 5.67
N TYR A 153 21.55 0.24 6.65
CA TYR A 153 21.52 0.53 8.09
C TYR A 153 22.75 -0.06 8.80
N PRO A 154 23.96 0.51 8.57
CA PRO A 154 25.21 -0.02 9.10
C PRO A 154 25.31 0.05 10.63
N GLU A 155 24.47 0.84 11.29
CA GLU A 155 24.34 0.91 12.74
C GLU A 155 23.79 -0.37 13.37
N VAL A 156 23.14 -1.23 12.57
CA VAL A 156 22.54 -2.47 13.06
C VAL A 156 23.59 -3.58 13.07
N VAL A 157 24.09 -3.86 14.27
CA VAL A 157 25.12 -4.88 14.52
C VAL A 157 24.54 -6.30 14.47
N GLU A 158 23.29 -6.47 14.94
CA GLU A 158 22.65 -7.78 15.04
C GLU A 158 21.96 -8.19 13.73
N LYS A 159 22.64 -9.03 12.94
CA LYS A 159 22.07 -9.61 11.71
C LYS A 159 20.72 -10.31 11.92
N GLU A 160 20.50 -10.89 13.10
CA GLU A 160 19.27 -11.61 13.42
C GLU A 160 18.06 -10.66 13.55
N GLU A 161 18.28 -9.43 13.99
CA GLU A 161 17.24 -8.39 14.01
C GLU A 161 16.75 -8.08 12.59
N MET A 162 17.70 -7.92 11.65
CA MET A 162 17.38 -7.71 10.23
C MET A 162 16.67 -8.92 9.61
N ARG A 163 17.04 -10.14 9.99
CA ARG A 163 16.35 -11.36 9.51
C ARG A 163 14.91 -11.42 10.00
N LYS A 164 14.65 -11.01 11.24
CA LYS A 164 13.30 -10.96 11.82
C LYS A 164 12.42 -9.95 11.09
N ILE A 165 12.90 -8.73 10.83
CA ILE A 165 12.10 -7.74 10.12
C ILE A 165 11.83 -8.21 8.69
N ILE A 166 12.83 -8.63 7.91
CA ILE A 166 12.62 -9.09 6.53
C ILE A 166 11.70 -10.32 6.50
N GLY A 167 11.83 -11.22 7.49
CA GLY A 167 10.96 -12.38 7.66
C GLY A 167 9.50 -12.02 7.92
N ARG A 168 9.24 -10.96 8.69
CA ARG A 168 7.89 -10.44 8.96
C ARG A 168 7.19 -9.99 7.68
N TYR A 169 7.94 -9.43 6.72
CA TYR A 169 7.43 -9.04 5.40
C TYR A 169 7.27 -10.21 4.43
N GLY A 170 7.59 -11.42 4.86
CA GLY A 170 7.20 -12.63 4.16
C GLY A 170 8.27 -13.30 3.32
N LEU A 171 9.52 -12.89 3.47
CA LEU A 171 10.65 -13.56 2.85
C LEU A 171 11.17 -14.69 3.74
N THR A 172 11.24 -15.90 3.18
CA THR A 172 11.82 -17.08 3.84
C THR A 172 13.32 -16.90 4.05
N GLY A 173 13.91 -17.65 4.97
CA GLY A 173 15.34 -17.56 5.26
C GLY A 173 16.25 -17.74 4.04
N ARG A 174 15.84 -18.56 3.06
CA ARG A 174 16.57 -18.74 1.78
C ARG A 174 16.44 -17.51 0.88
N GLN A 175 15.25 -16.90 0.81
CA GLN A 175 14.99 -15.69 0.02
C GLN A 175 15.74 -14.47 0.58
N GLN A 176 15.96 -14.43 1.90
CA GLN A 176 16.72 -13.36 2.54
C GLN A 176 18.20 -13.34 2.15
N THR A 177 18.77 -14.50 1.80
CA THR A 177 20.21 -14.68 1.53
C THR A 177 20.54 -14.89 0.05
N CYS A 178 19.56 -15.14 -0.81
CA CYS A 178 19.80 -15.19 -2.25
C CYS A 178 19.83 -13.78 -2.85
N PRO A 179 20.58 -13.56 -3.96
CA PRO A 179 20.57 -12.29 -4.67
C PRO A 179 19.16 -11.87 -5.11
N MET A 180 18.83 -10.58 -4.98
CA MET A 180 17.49 -10.05 -5.27
C MET A 180 17.05 -10.21 -6.74
N LYS A 181 17.99 -10.40 -7.68
CA LYS A 181 17.68 -10.79 -9.08
C LYS A 181 16.93 -12.13 -9.19
N GLN A 182 17.01 -13.00 -8.18
CA GLN A 182 16.30 -14.28 -8.14
C GLN A 182 14.91 -14.17 -7.49
N LEU A 183 14.59 -13.02 -6.88
CA LEU A 183 13.30 -12.76 -6.27
C LEU A 183 12.29 -12.31 -7.32
N SER A 184 11.01 -12.67 -7.13
CA SER A 184 9.91 -12.09 -7.90
C SER A 184 9.72 -10.61 -7.57
N ASP A 185 9.07 -9.85 -8.45
CA ASP A 185 8.82 -8.42 -8.20
C ASP A 185 8.00 -8.21 -6.92
N GLY A 186 7.01 -9.06 -6.64
CA GLY A 186 6.26 -9.01 -5.37
C GLY A 186 7.12 -9.27 -4.14
N GLN A 187 8.14 -10.14 -4.23
CA GLN A 187 9.11 -10.33 -3.16
C GLN A 187 10.02 -9.11 -3.00
N ARG A 188 10.46 -8.50 -4.10
CA ARG A 188 11.25 -7.24 -4.08
C ARG A 188 10.44 -6.06 -3.52
N CYS A 189 9.14 -6.00 -3.82
CA CYS A 189 8.22 -5.04 -3.22
C CYS A 189 8.15 -5.22 -1.70
N ARG A 190 8.03 -6.46 -1.21
CA ARG A 190 8.07 -6.77 0.23
C ARG A 190 9.39 -6.34 0.89
N VAL A 191 10.53 -6.50 0.22
CA VAL A 191 11.82 -5.94 0.71
C VAL A 191 11.77 -4.41 0.79
N SER A 192 11.21 -3.76 -0.23
CA SER A 192 11.07 -2.30 -0.26
C SER A 192 10.19 -1.77 0.88
N PHE A 193 9.11 -2.47 1.20
CA PHE A 193 8.28 -2.14 2.35
C PHE A 193 8.97 -2.41 3.69
N ALA A 194 9.77 -3.47 3.80
CA ALA A 194 10.58 -3.73 4.99
C ALA A 194 11.60 -2.61 5.23
N TRP A 195 12.26 -2.16 4.16
CA TRP A 195 13.17 -1.03 4.17
C TRP A 195 12.46 0.28 4.56
N LEU A 196 11.28 0.53 4.00
CA LEU A 196 10.46 1.70 4.28
C LEU A 196 10.04 1.76 5.75
N ALA A 197 9.53 0.66 6.29
CA ALA A 197 9.11 0.62 7.69
C ALA A 197 10.28 0.79 8.65
N TRP A 198 11.46 0.26 8.31
CA TRP A 198 12.65 0.41 9.16
C TRP A 198 13.07 1.87 9.37
N GLN A 199 12.71 2.78 8.46
CA GLN A 199 12.97 4.22 8.61
C GLN A 199 12.15 4.86 9.73
N ARG A 200 11.13 4.17 10.25
CA ARG A 200 10.15 4.68 11.22
C ARG A 200 9.57 6.03 10.78
N PRO A 201 8.92 6.08 9.61
CA PRO A 201 8.36 7.31 9.08
C PRO A 201 7.17 7.76 9.92
N HIS A 202 7.01 9.07 10.06
CA HIS A 202 5.83 9.70 10.67
C HIS A 202 4.71 9.92 9.64
N LEU A 203 5.08 10.11 8.37
CA LEU A 203 4.15 10.23 7.25
C LEU A 203 4.50 9.21 6.17
N LEU A 204 3.51 8.45 5.71
CA LEU A 204 3.62 7.53 4.59
C LEU A 204 3.07 8.17 3.30
N LEU A 205 3.90 8.25 2.27
CA LEU A 205 3.51 8.66 0.93
C LEU A 205 3.53 7.42 0.03
N LEU A 206 2.37 6.90 -0.33
CA LEU A 206 2.24 5.64 -1.07
C LEU A 206 1.74 5.91 -2.49
N ASP A 207 2.59 5.72 -3.49
CA ASP A 207 2.29 5.94 -4.91
C ASP A 207 2.13 4.60 -5.64
N GLU A 208 0.88 4.20 -5.86
CA GLU A 208 0.44 2.91 -6.41
C GLU A 208 1.08 1.69 -5.70
N PRO A 209 0.88 1.54 -4.38
CA PRO A 209 1.56 0.52 -3.58
C PRO A 209 1.07 -0.92 -3.84
N THR A 210 -0.09 -1.08 -4.50
CA THR A 210 -0.69 -2.40 -4.79
C THR A 210 -0.09 -3.07 -6.03
N ASN A 211 0.70 -2.34 -6.82
CA ASN A 211 1.37 -2.90 -7.98
C ASN A 211 2.28 -4.06 -7.57
N HIS A 212 2.17 -5.19 -8.28
CA HIS A 212 2.91 -6.43 -8.03
C HIS A 212 2.62 -7.13 -6.69
N LEU A 213 1.60 -6.68 -5.93
CA LEU A 213 1.09 -7.37 -4.75
C LEU A 213 -0.08 -8.30 -5.12
N ASP A 214 -0.12 -9.47 -4.49
CA ASP A 214 -1.30 -10.35 -4.54
C ASP A 214 -2.40 -9.84 -3.59
N MET A 215 -3.60 -10.42 -3.71
CA MET A 215 -4.76 -9.96 -2.92
C MET A 215 -4.53 -10.08 -1.41
N GLU A 216 -3.90 -11.17 -0.95
CA GLU A 216 -3.56 -11.37 0.46
C GLU A 216 -2.58 -10.30 0.97
N SER A 217 -1.60 -9.91 0.15
CA SER A 217 -0.67 -8.83 0.46
C SER A 217 -1.37 -7.47 0.53
N ILE A 218 -2.33 -7.22 -0.34
CA ILE A 218 -3.09 -5.95 -0.35
C ILE A 218 -3.92 -5.84 0.93
N ASP A 219 -4.63 -6.90 1.31
CA ASP A 219 -5.42 -6.92 2.54
C ASP A 219 -4.50 -6.76 3.78
N ALA A 220 -3.34 -7.44 3.81
CA ALA A 220 -2.34 -7.26 4.87
C ALA A 220 -1.73 -5.85 4.92
N LEU A 221 -1.57 -5.18 3.77
CA LEU A 221 -1.08 -3.80 3.70
C LEU A 221 -2.14 -2.84 4.25
N ALA A 222 -3.41 -3.07 3.93
CA ALA A 222 -4.52 -2.27 4.44
C ALA A 222 -4.62 -2.38 5.97
N GLU A 223 -4.51 -3.59 6.52
CA GLU A 223 -4.44 -3.81 7.97
C GLU A 223 -3.28 -3.02 8.60
N ALA A 224 -2.07 -3.14 8.04
CA ALA A 224 -0.90 -2.44 8.55
C ALA A 224 -1.01 -0.91 8.52
N ILE A 225 -1.64 -0.36 7.48
CA ILE A 225 -1.90 1.09 7.36
C ILE A 225 -2.94 1.53 8.40
N ASN A 226 -3.97 0.73 8.65
CA ASN A 226 -4.98 1.05 9.65
C ASN A 226 -4.42 1.02 11.09
N GLU A 227 -3.44 0.15 11.36
CA GLU A 227 -2.73 0.11 12.64
C GLU A 227 -1.65 1.21 12.78
N PHE A 228 -1.20 1.81 11.69
CA PHE A 228 -0.09 2.77 11.70
C PHE A 228 -0.52 4.12 12.29
N GLY A 229 0.00 4.52 13.46
CA GLY A 229 -0.39 5.76 14.14
C GLY A 229 0.02 7.10 13.49
N GLY A 230 0.72 7.09 12.35
CA GLY A 230 1.15 8.30 11.63
C GLY A 230 0.22 8.67 10.47
N GLY A 231 0.54 9.77 9.77
CA GLY A 231 -0.30 10.26 8.67
C GLY A 231 0.01 9.53 7.35
N MET A 232 -0.95 9.51 6.43
CA MET A 232 -0.85 8.81 5.16
C MET A 232 -1.43 9.64 4.00
N LEU A 233 -0.69 9.67 2.89
CA LEU A 233 -1.19 10.04 1.57
C LEU A 233 -1.06 8.85 0.63
N LEU A 234 -2.18 8.41 0.07
CA LEU A 234 -2.27 7.27 -0.83
C LEU A 234 -2.68 7.73 -2.23
N VAL A 235 -1.90 7.41 -3.25
CA VAL A 235 -2.31 7.42 -4.65
C VAL A 235 -2.50 5.97 -5.05
N SER A 236 -3.72 5.59 -5.41
CA SER A 236 -4.02 4.22 -5.82
C SER A 236 -5.23 4.19 -6.75
N HIS A 237 -5.16 3.34 -7.77
CA HIS A 237 -6.31 2.94 -8.56
C HIS A 237 -7.13 1.79 -7.95
N ASP A 238 -6.63 1.18 -6.86
CA ASP A 238 -7.33 0.13 -6.14
C ASP A 238 -8.37 0.70 -5.16
N PHE A 239 -9.63 0.67 -5.59
CA PHE A 239 -10.76 1.13 -4.80
C PHE A 239 -10.94 0.38 -3.48
N ARG A 240 -10.57 -0.91 -3.41
CA ARG A 240 -10.71 -1.68 -2.17
C ARG A 240 -9.74 -1.15 -1.13
N LEU A 241 -8.46 -1.01 -1.49
CA LEU A 241 -7.46 -0.45 -0.58
C LEU A 241 -7.90 0.94 -0.12
N VAL A 242 -8.22 1.84 -1.07
CA VAL A 242 -8.66 3.22 -0.75
C VAL A 242 -9.84 3.22 0.22
N SER A 243 -10.87 2.40 -0.04
CA SER A 243 -12.06 2.34 0.82
C SER A 243 -11.79 1.81 2.24
N GLN A 244 -10.70 1.07 2.43
CA GLN A 244 -10.35 0.49 3.73
C GLN A 244 -9.46 1.40 4.59
N VAL A 245 -8.67 2.29 3.98
CA VAL A 245 -7.63 3.05 4.69
C VAL A 245 -7.75 4.58 4.64
N ALA A 246 -8.51 5.12 3.69
CA ALA A 246 -8.64 6.56 3.52
C ALA A 246 -9.88 7.09 4.22
N GLU A 247 -9.72 8.17 4.97
CA GLU A 247 -10.82 8.91 5.60
C GLU A 247 -11.25 10.10 4.73
N GLU A 248 -10.31 10.67 3.97
CA GLU A 248 -10.55 11.79 3.08
C GLU A 248 -10.16 11.45 1.65
N ILE A 249 -10.99 11.88 0.69
CA ILE A 249 -10.68 11.78 -0.73
C ILE A 249 -10.36 13.18 -1.26
N TRP A 250 -9.17 13.35 -1.82
CA TRP A 250 -8.73 14.59 -2.45
C TRP A 250 -8.67 14.40 -3.97
N LEU A 251 -9.32 15.27 -4.72
CA LEU A 251 -9.31 15.26 -6.18
C LEU A 251 -8.21 16.20 -6.70
N CYS A 252 -7.24 15.64 -7.40
CA CYS A 252 -6.25 16.35 -8.19
C CYS A 252 -6.80 16.56 -9.61
N ASP A 253 -7.22 17.78 -9.94
CA ASP A 253 -7.72 18.13 -11.28
C ASP A 253 -7.56 19.64 -11.54
N LYS A 254 -7.51 20.02 -12.82
CA LYS A 254 -7.53 21.43 -13.29
C LYS A 254 -6.51 22.36 -12.61
N GLY A 255 -5.34 21.84 -12.24
CA GLY A 255 -4.28 22.66 -11.68
C GLY A 255 -4.40 22.92 -10.17
N THR A 256 -5.23 22.17 -9.45
CA THR A 256 -5.37 22.27 -7.99
C THR A 256 -5.71 20.91 -7.38
N ILE A 257 -5.75 20.85 -6.05
CA ILE A 257 -6.23 19.70 -5.28
C ILE A 257 -7.40 20.18 -4.41
N THR A 258 -8.53 19.50 -4.48
CA THR A 258 -9.72 19.84 -3.70
C THR A 258 -10.22 18.64 -2.92
N LYS A 259 -10.54 18.83 -1.64
CA LYS A 259 -11.24 17.80 -0.86
C LYS A 259 -12.61 17.54 -1.46
N LEU A 260 -12.94 16.27 -1.68
CA LEU A 260 -14.26 15.86 -2.13
C LEU A 260 -15.16 15.61 -0.94
N ASP A 261 -16.40 16.08 -1.03
CA ASP A 261 -17.46 15.72 -0.11
C ASP A 261 -18.03 14.36 -0.51
N GLY A 262 -17.74 13.35 0.32
CA GLY A 262 -18.26 11.99 0.14
C GLY A 262 -17.18 10.92 0.11
N ASP A 263 -17.62 9.68 -0.06
CA ASP A 263 -16.75 8.52 -0.14
C ASP A 263 -16.19 8.29 -1.55
N ILE A 264 -15.29 7.32 -1.67
CA ILE A 264 -14.72 6.94 -2.95
C ILE A 264 -15.76 6.37 -3.95
N PHE A 265 -16.90 5.86 -3.45
CA PHE A 265 -17.96 5.31 -4.28
C PHE A 265 -18.73 6.41 -5.00
N LEU A 266 -19.03 7.52 -4.34
CA LEU A 266 -19.60 8.71 -4.95
C LEU A 266 -18.70 9.27 -6.05
N TYR A 267 -17.39 9.29 -5.83
CA TYR A 267 -16.42 9.66 -6.87
C TYR A 267 -16.47 8.71 -8.08
N LYS A 268 -16.56 7.39 -7.85
CA LYS A 268 -16.68 6.38 -8.91
C LYS A 268 -17.96 6.56 -9.73
N GLU A 269 -19.09 6.86 -9.09
CA GLU A 269 -20.33 7.17 -9.80
C GLU A 269 -20.22 8.43 -10.65
N HIS A 270 -19.57 9.47 -10.11
CA HIS A 270 -19.33 10.71 -10.85
C HIS A 270 -18.49 10.46 -12.10
N LEU A 271 -17.40 9.68 -11.98
CA LEU A 271 -16.56 9.25 -13.10
C LEU A 271 -17.34 8.48 -14.17
N LYS A 272 -18.18 7.51 -13.76
CA LYS A 272 -19.01 6.75 -14.71
C LYS A 272 -19.93 7.67 -15.50
N LYS A 273 -20.62 8.59 -14.83
CA LYS A 273 -21.53 9.56 -15.47
C LYS A 273 -20.78 10.47 -16.45
N GLN A 274 -19.57 10.91 -16.11
CA GLN A 274 -18.73 11.71 -17.01
C GLN A 274 -18.32 10.92 -18.26
N ILE A 275 -17.82 9.69 -18.09
CA ILE A 275 -17.39 8.83 -19.20
C ILE A 275 -18.58 8.53 -20.14
N GLU A 276 -19.76 8.27 -19.60
CA GLU A 276 -20.98 8.06 -20.40
C GLU A 276 -21.37 9.32 -21.19
N LYS A 277 -21.27 10.50 -20.58
CA LYS A 277 -21.56 11.77 -21.23
C LYS A 277 -20.57 12.08 -22.36
N GLU A 278 -19.28 11.81 -22.16
CA GLU A 278 -18.25 11.96 -23.21
C GLU A 278 -18.44 10.98 -24.37
N LYS A 279 -18.77 9.71 -24.07
CA LYS A 279 -19.09 8.72 -25.12
C LYS A 279 -20.28 9.15 -25.96
N ARG A 280 -21.36 9.66 -25.32
CA ARG A 280 -22.53 10.19 -26.05
C ARG A 280 -22.16 11.34 -26.97
N LYS A 281 -21.40 12.32 -26.47
CA LYS A 281 -20.91 13.46 -27.29
C LYS A 281 -20.05 13.02 -28.47
N LYS A 282 -19.17 12.02 -28.30
CA LYS A 282 -18.34 11.50 -29.40
C LYS A 282 -19.18 10.79 -30.47
N ILE A 283 -20.20 10.02 -30.06
CA ILE A 283 -21.11 9.34 -30.99
C ILE A 283 -21.93 10.35 -31.78
N GLU A 284 -22.41 11.41 -31.14
CA GLU A 284 -23.14 12.51 -31.81
C GLU A 284 -22.25 13.26 -32.79
N ALA A 285 -20.99 13.55 -32.41
CA ALA A 285 -20.03 14.22 -33.28
C ALA A 285 -19.54 13.37 -34.47
N SER A 286 -19.62 12.03 -34.39
CA SER A 286 -19.31 11.13 -35.52
C SER A 286 -20.46 10.92 -36.51
N LYS A 287 -21.66 11.41 -36.17
CA LYS A 287 -22.88 11.26 -36.97
C LYS A 287 -23.29 12.54 -37.71
N GLY A 288 -22.61 13.66 -37.45
CA GLY A 288 -22.75 14.92 -38.18
C GLY A 288 -21.53 15.18 -39.04
#